data_AF-A0A6C0W4I0-F1
#
_entry.id   AF-A0A6C0W4I0-F1
#
_cell.length_a   1.000
_cell.length_b   1.000
_cell.length_c   1.000
_cell.angle_alpha   90.00
_cell.angle_beta   90.00
_cell.angle_gamma   90.00
#
_symmetry.space_group_name_H-M   'P 1'
#
loop_
_entity.id
_entity.type
_entity.pdbx_description
1 polymer ?
#
loop_
_entity_poly.entity_id
_entity_poly.type
_entity_poly.pdbx_seq_one_letter_code
_entity_poly.pdbx_strand_id
1 'polypeptide(L)'
;MAVRKVIVAKALGIFILYIGKIRFVLNRLGKGKGITERKEKNSLFGGSFIYSMTRIRRGYIARRRRTKIRLFASNFRGALSRLTRTIIQQKIRALFSAHQDRGSQKSNFRRLWITRINAVIREWGVSHSYSYSRLIHDLYKGRLLLNRKILAQIAILNRDCLYTISNEIIKEVGYKKSVGII
;
A
#
# COMPACT_ATOMS: atom_id res chain seq x y z
N MET A 1 8.56 9.48 39.89
CA MET A 1 7.31 8.68 39.73
C MET A 1 6.12 9.49 39.21
N ALA A 2 5.96 10.76 39.63
CA ALA A 2 4.84 11.63 39.22
C ALA A 2 4.81 11.97 37.71
N VAL A 3 5.95 12.24 37.07
CA VAL A 3 6.01 12.66 35.66
C VAL A 3 5.51 11.59 34.68
N ARG A 4 5.82 10.30 34.94
CA ARG A 4 5.30 9.18 34.15
C ARG A 4 3.78 9.03 34.23
N LYS A 5 3.17 9.28 35.40
CA LYS A 5 1.71 9.23 35.57
C LYS A 5 1.00 10.34 34.78
N VAL A 6 1.58 11.55 34.74
CA VAL A 6 1.02 12.68 33.98
C VAL A 6 1.09 12.45 32.46
N ILE A 7 2.18 11.87 31.96
CA ILE A 7 2.34 11.55 30.53
C ILE A 7 1.37 10.44 30.12
N VAL A 8 1.22 9.38 30.93
CA VAL A 8 0.28 8.29 30.67
C VAL A 8 -1.18 8.78 30.71
N ALA A 9 -1.52 9.67 31.65
CA ALA A 9 -2.85 10.28 31.73
C ALA A 9 -3.17 11.18 30.51
N LYS A 10 -2.20 11.97 30.03
CA LYS A 10 -2.35 12.78 28.81
C LYS A 10 -2.49 11.91 27.56
N ALA A 11 -1.72 10.82 27.45
CA ALA A 11 -1.82 9.88 26.34
C ALA A 11 -3.18 9.15 26.32
N LEU A 12 -3.69 8.72 27.48
CA LEU A 12 -5.03 8.13 27.62
C LEU A 12 -6.14 9.10 27.26
N GLY A 13 -6.04 10.38 27.67
CA GLY A 13 -7.01 11.41 27.31
C GLY A 13 -7.10 11.66 25.81
N ILE A 14 -5.94 11.72 25.13
CA ILE A 14 -5.88 11.84 23.67
C ILE A 14 -6.46 10.59 22.99
N PHE A 15 -6.20 9.40 23.53
CA PHE A 15 -6.71 8.13 23.00
C PHE A 15 -8.24 8.02 23.13
N ILE A 16 -8.82 8.47 24.25
CA ILE A 16 -10.27 8.51 24.49
C ILE A 16 -10.95 9.49 23.52
N LEU A 17 -10.36 10.67 23.28
CA LEU A 17 -10.85 11.62 22.28
C LEU A 17 -10.79 11.05 20.86
N TYR A 18 -9.77 10.26 20.55
CA TYR A 18 -9.62 9.62 19.24
C TYR A 18 -10.65 8.51 19.00
N ILE A 19 -10.93 7.68 20.02
CA ILE A 19 -12.00 6.66 19.97
C ILE A 19 -13.39 7.32 19.83
N GLY A 20 -13.63 8.42 20.56
CA GLY A 20 -14.88 9.17 20.45
C GLY A 20 -15.11 9.73 19.04
N LYS A 21 -14.05 10.24 18.39
CA LYS A 21 -14.12 10.79 17.03
C LYS A 21 -14.33 9.71 15.97
N ILE A 22 -13.74 8.53 16.15
CA ILE A 22 -13.98 7.35 15.31
C ILE A 22 -15.42 6.86 15.45
N ARG A 23 -15.97 6.79 16.67
CA ARG A 23 -17.36 6.37 16.93
C ARG A 23 -18.38 7.38 16.37
N PHE A 24 -18.07 8.68 16.38
CA PHE A 24 -18.90 9.72 15.75
C PHE A 24 -18.92 9.62 14.22
N VAL A 25 -17.79 9.27 13.59
CA VAL A 25 -17.71 9.05 12.13
C VAL A 25 -18.42 7.76 11.71
N LEU A 26 -18.30 6.68 12.50
CA LEU A 26 -19.04 5.43 12.29
C LEU A 26 -20.57 5.60 12.44
N ASN A 27 -21.03 6.40 13.41
CA ASN A 27 -22.46 6.73 13.56
C ASN A 27 -23.02 7.62 12.42
N ARG A 28 -22.17 8.27 11.63
CA ARG A 28 -22.59 9.06 10.45
C ARG A 28 -22.68 8.22 9.17
N LEU A 29 -22.05 7.04 9.13
CA LEU A 29 -22.09 6.08 8.02
C LEU A 29 -23.12 4.95 8.20
N GLY A 30 -23.76 4.86 9.37
CA GLY A 30 -24.76 3.86 9.73
C GLY A 30 -26.19 4.40 9.93
N LYS A 31 -26.71 5.24 9.02
CA LYS A 31 -28.16 5.47 8.91
C LYS A 31 -28.74 4.63 7.77
N GLY A 32 -28.70 3.31 7.94
CA GLY A 32 -29.74 2.45 7.37
C GLY A 32 -30.99 2.72 8.18
N LYS A 33 -32.02 3.30 7.57
CA LYS A 33 -33.32 3.51 8.24
C LYS A 33 -33.81 2.16 8.75
N GLY A 34 -33.98 2.07 10.06
CA GLY A 34 -34.65 0.97 10.73
C GLY A 34 -36.05 0.79 10.15
N ILE A 35 -36.39 -0.46 9.92
CA ILE A 35 -37.78 -0.91 9.80
C ILE A 35 -38.29 -0.86 11.24
N THR A 36 -38.83 0.28 11.66
CA THR A 36 -39.58 0.38 12.91
C THR A 36 -40.98 -0.14 12.62
N GLU A 37 -41.29 -1.28 13.26
CA GLU A 37 -42.61 -1.86 13.44
C GLU A 37 -43.67 -0.77 13.65
N ARG A 38 -44.57 -0.62 12.67
CA ARG A 38 -45.82 0.10 12.88
C ARG A 38 -46.86 -0.96 13.25
N LYS A 39 -47.08 -1.08 14.57
CA LYS A 39 -48.13 -1.90 15.17
C LYS A 39 -49.44 -1.76 14.37
N GLU A 40 -50.02 -2.92 14.06
CA GLU A 40 -51.38 -3.06 13.57
C GLU A 40 -52.34 -2.19 14.37
N LYS A 41 -53.03 -1.30 13.67
CA LYS A 41 -54.40 -0.93 14.03
C LYS A 41 -55.27 -1.45 12.90
N ASN A 42 -55.60 -2.73 12.99
CA ASN A 42 -56.68 -3.32 12.22
C ASN A 42 -57.98 -2.84 12.84
N SER A 43 -58.56 -1.78 12.29
CA SER A 43 -59.98 -1.46 12.49
C SER A 43 -60.67 -1.58 11.14
N LEU A 44 -61.21 -2.77 10.92
CA LEU A 44 -62.51 -3.05 10.31
C LEU A 44 -62.98 -2.03 9.26
N PHE A 45 -62.62 -2.25 8.00
CA PHE A 45 -63.53 -1.98 6.90
C PHE A 45 -63.33 -3.05 5.83
N GLY A 46 -64.42 -3.80 5.58
CA GLY A 46 -64.47 -4.88 4.61
C GLY A 46 -64.12 -4.39 3.21
N GLY A 47 -63.28 -5.17 2.53
CA GLY A 47 -62.89 -4.92 1.16
C GLY A 47 -61.73 -5.84 0.83
N SER A 48 -61.98 -6.77 -0.10
CA SER A 48 -61.07 -7.80 -0.59
C SER A 48 -59.65 -7.25 -0.83
N PHE A 49 -58.74 -7.48 0.12
CA PHE A 49 -57.32 -7.21 -0.09
C PHE A 49 -56.76 -8.27 -1.04
N ILE A 50 -56.92 -8.02 -2.34
CA ILE A 50 -56.05 -8.61 -3.35
C ILE A 50 -54.63 -8.26 -2.90
N TYR A 51 -53.80 -9.26 -2.57
CA TYR A 51 -52.37 -9.06 -2.39
C TYR A 51 -51.77 -8.63 -3.73
N SER A 52 -51.97 -7.37 -4.12
CA SER A 52 -51.29 -6.80 -5.26
C SER A 52 -49.83 -6.69 -4.83
N MET A 53 -48.98 -7.57 -5.39
CA MET A 53 -47.53 -7.42 -5.28
C MET A 53 -47.15 -6.06 -5.87
N THR A 54 -46.97 -5.05 -5.00
CA THR A 54 -46.64 -3.68 -5.42
C THR A 54 -45.35 -3.70 -6.24
N ARG A 55 -45.47 -3.40 -7.53
CA ARG A 55 -44.34 -3.38 -8.47
C ARG A 55 -43.36 -2.28 -8.10
N ILE A 56 -42.22 -2.63 -7.50
CA ILE A 56 -41.15 -1.68 -7.20
C ILE A 56 -40.34 -1.40 -8.47
N ARG A 57 -40.39 -0.15 -8.95
CA ARG A 57 -39.59 0.28 -10.11
C ARG A 57 -38.12 0.44 -9.72
N ARG A 58 -37.21 0.09 -10.65
CA ARG A 58 -35.74 0.15 -10.44
C ARG A 58 -35.19 1.56 -10.19
N GLY A 59 -35.89 2.61 -10.64
CA GLY A 59 -35.56 4.01 -10.39
C GLY A 59 -34.14 4.41 -10.80
N TYR A 60 -33.56 5.38 -10.09
CA TYR A 60 -32.24 5.95 -10.37
C TYR A 60 -31.05 5.05 -9.97
N ILE A 61 -31.30 3.94 -9.26
CA ILE A 61 -30.24 3.07 -8.70
C ILE A 61 -29.33 2.55 -9.82
N ALA A 62 -29.90 2.14 -10.95
CA ALA A 62 -29.14 1.66 -12.11
C ALA A 62 -28.30 2.78 -12.76
N ARG A 63 -28.82 4.01 -12.81
CA ARG A 63 -28.09 5.18 -13.34
C ARG A 63 -26.93 5.55 -12.43
N ARG A 64 -27.13 5.56 -11.11
CA ARG A 64 -26.09 5.85 -10.11
C ARG A 64 -24.94 4.83 -10.20
N ARG A 65 -25.24 3.53 -10.30
CA ARG A 65 -24.22 2.47 -10.48
C ARG A 65 -23.41 2.68 -11.77
N ARG A 66 -24.07 2.94 -12.91
CA ARG A 66 -23.40 3.21 -14.19
C ARG A 66 -22.52 4.46 -14.14
N THR A 67 -22.99 5.52 -13.48
CA THR A 67 -22.23 6.77 -13.33
C THR A 67 -20.97 6.55 -12.50
N LYS A 68 -21.05 5.82 -11.37
CA LYS A 68 -19.87 5.45 -10.55
C LYS A 68 -18.84 4.65 -11.35
N ILE A 69 -19.30 3.69 -12.15
CA ILE A 69 -18.43 2.86 -12.99
C ILE A 69 -17.79 3.68 -14.12
N ARG A 70 -18.54 4.62 -14.72
CA ARG A 70 -18.02 5.52 -15.75
C ARG A 70 -16.97 6.49 -15.20
N LEU A 71 -17.15 7.01 -13.98
CA LEU A 71 -16.16 7.88 -13.33
C LEU A 71 -14.79 7.19 -13.19
N PHE A 72 -14.77 5.91 -12.84
CA PHE A 72 -13.56 5.10 -12.79
C PHE A 72 -12.85 4.98 -14.16
N ALA A 73 -13.63 4.98 -15.24
CA ALA A 73 -13.15 4.74 -16.61
C ALA A 73 -13.01 6.01 -17.45
N SER A 74 -13.09 7.19 -16.84
CA SER A 74 -13.04 8.49 -17.52
C SER A 74 -11.83 8.65 -18.45
N ASN A 75 -10.65 8.16 -18.01
CA ASN A 75 -9.40 8.24 -18.76
C ASN A 75 -9.12 7.03 -19.67
N PHE A 76 -10.08 6.12 -19.84
CA PHE A 76 -9.90 5.00 -20.77
C PHE A 76 -10.13 5.42 -22.22
N ARG A 77 -9.30 4.89 -23.12
CA ARG A 77 -9.32 5.24 -24.55
C ARG A 77 -10.56 4.68 -25.26
N GLY A 78 -11.19 5.51 -26.08
CA GLY A 78 -12.24 5.11 -27.03
C GLY A 78 -13.47 4.45 -26.40
N ALA A 79 -13.84 3.27 -26.91
CA ALA A 79 -15.01 2.50 -26.47
C ALA A 79 -14.97 2.10 -24.98
N LEU A 80 -13.77 2.03 -24.40
CA LEU A 80 -13.53 1.59 -23.03
C LEU A 80 -14.03 2.57 -21.96
N SER A 81 -14.31 3.83 -22.32
CA SER A 81 -14.89 4.86 -21.43
C SER A 81 -16.37 5.13 -21.71
N ARG A 82 -16.90 4.62 -22.84
CA ARG A 82 -18.25 4.90 -23.33
C ARG A 82 -19.22 3.75 -23.05
N LEU A 83 -18.89 2.53 -23.46
CA LEU A 83 -19.79 1.37 -23.36
C LEU A 83 -19.74 0.72 -21.98
N THR A 84 -20.90 0.62 -21.30
CA THR A 84 -20.96 0.13 -19.91
C THR A 84 -20.50 -1.30 -19.73
N ARG A 85 -20.77 -2.18 -20.70
CA ARG A 85 -20.33 -3.58 -20.67
C ARG A 85 -18.81 -3.67 -20.73
N THR A 86 -18.22 -2.94 -21.66
CA THR A 86 -16.77 -2.88 -21.86
C THR A 86 -16.06 -2.24 -20.67
N ILE A 87 -16.61 -1.15 -20.12
CA ILE A 87 -16.07 -0.51 -18.90
C ILE A 87 -15.99 -1.51 -17.75
N ILE A 88 -17.03 -2.33 -17.52
CA ILE A 88 -17.05 -3.30 -16.43
C ILE A 88 -15.92 -4.32 -16.60
N GLN A 89 -15.75 -4.85 -17.82
CA GLN A 89 -14.67 -5.79 -18.13
C GLN A 89 -13.30 -5.16 -17.90
N GLN A 90 -13.08 -3.94 -18.38
CA GLN A 90 -11.82 -3.23 -18.19
C GLN A 90 -11.55 -2.88 -16.73
N LYS A 91 -12.58 -2.50 -15.98
CA LYS A 91 -12.46 -2.24 -14.55
C LYS A 91 -11.93 -3.47 -13.81
N ILE A 92 -12.48 -4.65 -14.10
CA ILE A 92 -12.03 -5.90 -13.48
C ILE A 92 -10.57 -6.18 -13.83
N ARG A 93 -10.21 -6.06 -15.12
CA ARG A 93 -8.82 -6.23 -15.59
C ARG A 93 -7.85 -5.26 -14.91
N ALA A 94 -8.20 -3.98 -14.87
CA ALA A 94 -7.38 -2.94 -14.23
C ALA A 94 -7.16 -3.19 -12.73
N LEU A 95 -8.20 -3.64 -12.02
CA LEU A 95 -8.08 -3.97 -10.59
C LEU A 95 -7.21 -5.22 -10.36
N PHE A 96 -7.31 -6.22 -11.22
CA PHE A 96 -6.46 -7.41 -11.17
C PHE A 96 -5.00 -7.06 -11.43
N SER A 97 -4.70 -6.35 -12.52
CA SER A 97 -3.34 -5.87 -12.82
C SER A 97 -2.79 -5.02 -11.69
N ALA A 98 -3.56 -4.07 -11.15
CA ALA A 98 -3.11 -3.24 -10.02
C ALA A 98 -2.82 -4.05 -8.74
N HIS A 99 -3.48 -5.19 -8.54
CA HIS A 99 -3.16 -6.10 -7.43
C HIS A 99 -1.84 -6.83 -7.69
N GLN A 100 -1.68 -7.41 -8.89
CA GLN A 100 -0.47 -8.12 -9.29
C GLN A 100 0.76 -7.20 -9.28
N ASP A 101 0.62 -6.00 -9.85
CA ASP A 101 1.70 -5.02 -9.99
C ASP A 101 2.20 -4.52 -8.64
N ARG A 102 1.35 -4.41 -7.61
CA ARG A 102 1.79 -4.08 -6.24
C ARG A 102 2.79 -5.11 -5.68
N GLY A 103 2.65 -6.38 -6.06
CA GLY A 103 3.61 -7.43 -5.74
C GLY A 103 4.88 -7.30 -6.58
N SER A 104 4.71 -7.23 -7.90
CA SER A 104 5.81 -7.14 -8.89
C SER A 104 6.70 -5.91 -8.68
N GLN A 105 6.13 -4.77 -8.28
CA GLN A 105 6.83 -3.51 -8.06
C GLN A 105 7.97 -3.65 -7.03
N LYS A 106 7.80 -4.49 -6.00
CA LYS A 106 8.83 -4.75 -4.98
C LYS A 106 10.07 -5.43 -5.59
N SER A 107 9.84 -6.39 -6.49
CA SER A 107 10.91 -7.07 -7.22
C SER A 107 11.57 -6.14 -8.25
N ASN A 108 10.77 -5.36 -8.98
CA ASN A 108 11.25 -4.41 -9.97
C ASN A 108 12.15 -3.33 -9.34
N PHE A 109 11.78 -2.77 -8.19
CA PHE A 109 12.65 -1.83 -7.47
C PHE A 109 13.95 -2.49 -6.99
N ARG A 110 13.87 -3.72 -6.48
CA ARG A 110 15.08 -4.46 -6.09
C ARG A 110 16.02 -4.67 -7.27
N ARG A 111 15.49 -5.07 -8.44
CA ARG A 111 16.28 -5.21 -9.69
C ARG A 111 16.92 -3.88 -10.06
N LEU A 112 16.17 -2.79 -10.03
CA LEU A 112 16.68 -1.45 -10.33
C LEU A 112 17.83 -1.04 -9.38
N TRP A 113 17.70 -1.29 -8.08
CA TRP A 113 18.76 -0.98 -7.11
C TRP A 113 20.03 -1.78 -7.38
N ILE A 114 19.90 -3.08 -7.70
CA ILE A 114 21.05 -3.93 -8.05
C ILE A 114 21.74 -3.39 -9.31
N THR A 115 20.98 -3.06 -10.36
CA THR A 115 21.53 -2.50 -11.60
C THR A 115 22.27 -1.20 -11.35
N ARG A 116 21.72 -0.29 -10.53
CA ARG A 116 22.36 0.98 -10.17
C ARG A 116 23.67 0.77 -9.41
N ILE A 117 23.67 -0.10 -8.40
CA ILE A 117 24.88 -0.40 -7.62
C ILE A 117 25.94 -1.05 -8.52
N ASN A 118 25.54 -2.01 -9.36
CA ASN A 118 26.44 -2.69 -10.28
C ASN A 118 27.06 -1.72 -11.31
N ALA A 119 26.31 -0.73 -11.80
CA ALA A 119 26.84 0.30 -12.69
C ALA A 119 27.95 1.12 -12.01
N VAL A 120 27.72 1.62 -10.80
CA VAL A 120 28.72 2.43 -10.06
C VAL A 120 29.96 1.62 -9.70
N ILE A 121 29.79 0.36 -9.28
CA ILE A 121 30.93 -0.52 -8.98
C ILE A 121 31.76 -0.78 -10.25
N ARG A 122 31.12 -0.94 -11.41
CA ARG A 122 31.82 -1.17 -12.68
C ARG A 122 32.61 0.04 -13.15
N GLU A 123 32.09 1.24 -12.93
CA GLU A 123 32.82 2.48 -13.23
C GLU A 123 34.11 2.60 -12.40
N TRP A 124 34.12 2.10 -11.16
CA TRP A 124 35.34 2.01 -10.35
C TRP A 124 36.20 0.80 -10.69
N GLY A 125 35.56 -0.26 -11.16
CA GLY A 125 36.13 -1.58 -11.39
C GLY A 125 37.20 -1.64 -12.48
N VAL A 126 37.39 -0.57 -13.27
CA VAL A 126 38.56 -0.42 -14.14
C VAL A 126 39.87 -0.40 -13.31
N SER A 127 39.79 -0.06 -12.02
CA SER A 127 40.93 0.04 -11.11
C SER A 127 41.03 -1.10 -10.10
N HIS A 128 39.94 -1.84 -9.81
CA HIS A 128 39.87 -2.91 -8.80
C HIS A 128 38.93 -4.03 -9.29
N SER A 129 39.31 -5.31 -9.18
CA SER A 129 38.45 -6.49 -9.50
C SER A 129 37.35 -6.69 -8.45
N TYR A 130 36.49 -5.68 -8.29
CA TYR A 130 35.42 -5.62 -7.30
C TYR A 130 34.07 -5.70 -8.00
N SER A 131 33.19 -6.61 -7.54
CA SER A 131 31.89 -6.89 -8.16
C SER A 131 30.77 -6.77 -7.13
N TYR A 132 29.54 -6.55 -7.60
CA TYR A 132 28.35 -6.46 -6.72
C TYR A 132 28.21 -7.69 -5.80
N SER A 133 28.43 -8.89 -6.31
CA SER A 133 28.33 -10.13 -5.53
C SER A 133 29.36 -10.15 -4.38
N ARG A 134 30.58 -9.68 -4.66
CA ARG A 134 31.65 -9.57 -3.66
C ARG A 134 31.35 -8.50 -2.62
N LEU A 135 30.87 -7.32 -3.03
CA LEU A 135 30.44 -6.27 -2.11
C LEU A 135 29.37 -6.76 -1.13
N ILE A 136 28.34 -7.45 -1.63
CA ILE A 136 27.27 -7.95 -0.78
C ILE A 136 27.79 -9.04 0.18
N HIS A 137 28.61 -9.95 -0.32
CA HIS A 137 29.24 -10.97 0.50
C HIS A 137 30.09 -10.36 1.63
N ASP A 138 30.90 -9.36 1.30
CA ASP A 138 31.78 -8.69 2.26
C ASP A 138 30.97 -7.86 3.27
N LEU A 139 29.86 -7.22 2.85
CA LEU A 139 28.91 -6.56 3.75
C LEU A 139 28.30 -7.54 4.77
N TYR A 140 27.93 -8.76 4.34
CA TYR A 140 27.42 -9.79 5.24
C TYR A 140 28.50 -10.28 6.22
N LYS A 141 29.74 -10.49 5.76
CA LYS A 141 30.88 -10.84 6.63
C LYS A 141 31.23 -9.73 7.63
N GLY A 142 31.13 -8.48 7.20
CA GLY A 142 31.27 -7.28 8.02
C GLY A 142 30.12 -7.08 9.01
N ARG A 143 29.07 -7.91 8.99
CA ARG A 143 27.83 -7.77 9.79
C ARG A 143 27.11 -6.43 9.57
N LEU A 144 27.31 -5.78 8.42
CA LEU A 144 26.62 -4.55 8.06
C LEU A 144 25.31 -4.87 7.34
N LEU A 145 24.19 -4.70 8.04
CA LEU A 145 22.84 -4.98 7.52
C LEU A 145 22.29 -3.81 6.69
N LEU A 146 23.04 -3.34 5.69
CA LEU A 146 22.60 -2.27 4.81
C LEU A 146 21.59 -2.77 3.78
N ASN A 147 20.45 -2.09 3.70
CA ASN A 147 19.45 -2.36 2.67
C ASN A 147 19.92 -1.84 1.31
N ARG A 148 19.70 -2.62 0.26
CA ARG A 148 20.03 -2.29 -1.15
C ARG A 148 19.40 -0.97 -1.61
N LYS A 149 18.24 -0.59 -1.04
CA LYS A 149 17.62 0.72 -1.29
C LYS A 149 18.54 1.87 -0.89
N ILE A 150 19.10 1.79 0.32
CA ILE A 150 19.98 2.82 0.88
C ILE A 150 21.29 2.84 0.10
N LEU A 151 21.85 1.66 -0.19
CA LEU A 151 23.08 1.54 -0.96
C LEU A 151 22.96 2.13 -2.37
N ALA A 152 21.85 1.88 -3.06
CA ALA A 152 21.58 2.48 -4.36
C ALA A 152 21.36 3.99 -4.30
N GLN A 153 20.82 4.51 -3.20
CA GLN A 153 20.65 5.95 -3.01
C GLN A 153 21.99 6.65 -2.75
N ILE A 154 22.84 6.05 -1.91
CA ILE A 154 24.21 6.53 -1.66
C ILE A 154 24.99 6.54 -2.98
N ALA A 155 24.93 5.45 -3.75
CA ALA A 155 25.62 5.33 -5.03
C ALA A 155 25.28 6.44 -6.04
N ILE A 156 24.07 6.99 -5.99
CA ILE A 156 23.64 8.10 -6.86
C ILE A 156 24.03 9.46 -6.28
N LEU A 157 23.81 9.67 -4.98
CA LEU A 157 24.01 10.97 -4.34
C LEU A 157 25.48 11.31 -4.08
N ASN A 158 26.26 10.31 -3.66
CA ASN A 158 27.65 10.48 -3.33
C ASN A 158 28.43 9.22 -3.70
N ARG A 159 29.11 9.30 -4.85
CA ARG A 159 29.92 8.23 -5.39
C ARG A 159 31.06 7.90 -4.42
N ASP A 160 31.82 8.89 -3.98
CA ASP A 160 33.00 8.71 -3.11
C ASP A 160 32.68 8.01 -1.78
N CYS A 161 31.50 8.28 -1.21
CA CYS A 161 31.05 7.63 0.02
C CYS A 161 30.98 6.10 -0.11
N LEU A 162 30.51 5.58 -1.24
CA LEU A 162 30.42 4.15 -1.46
C LEU A 162 31.83 3.51 -1.59
N TYR A 163 32.84 4.29 -2.02
CA TYR A 163 34.22 3.84 -2.16
C TYR A 163 34.88 3.71 -0.79
N THR A 164 34.71 4.71 0.07
CA THR A 164 35.17 4.67 1.47
C THR A 164 34.56 3.49 2.22
N ILE A 165 33.25 3.26 2.06
CA ILE A 165 32.56 2.12 2.67
C ILE A 165 33.18 0.79 2.19
N SER A 166 33.42 0.66 0.88
CA SER A 166 34.02 -0.55 0.31
C SER A 166 35.42 -0.82 0.88
N ASN A 167 36.26 0.21 0.97
CA ASN A 167 37.62 0.07 1.50
C ASN A 167 37.63 -0.32 2.98
N GLU A 168 36.76 0.28 3.78
CA GLU A 168 36.65 -0.02 5.19
C GLU A 168 36.22 -1.48 5.42
N ILE A 169 35.28 -1.96 4.60
CA ILE A 169 34.82 -3.35 4.65
C ILE A 169 35.95 -4.32 4.27
N ILE A 170 36.75 -4.01 3.25
CA ILE A 170 37.87 -4.87 2.84
C ILE A 170 38.89 -5.00 3.99
N LYS A 171 39.19 -3.89 4.68
CA LYS A 171 40.07 -3.90 5.86
C LYS A 171 39.52 -4.76 6.99
N GLU A 172 38.24 -4.56 7.35
CA GLU A 172 37.55 -5.33 8.40
C GLU A 172 37.51 -6.83 8.10
N VAL A 173 37.18 -7.21 6.86
CA VAL A 173 37.17 -8.62 6.44
C VAL A 173 38.59 -9.20 6.47
N GLY A 174 39.59 -8.43 6.05
CA GLY A 174 41.00 -8.82 6.14
C GLY A 174 41.44 -9.09 7.59
N TYR A 175 41.11 -8.18 8.51
CA TYR A 175 41.39 -8.34 9.94
C TYR A 175 40.75 -9.60 10.50
N LYS A 176 39.44 -9.82 10.28
CA LYS A 176 38.75 -11.01 10.78
C LYS A 176 39.32 -12.32 10.26
N LYS A 177 39.76 -12.34 8.99
CA LYS A 177 40.43 -13.50 8.38
C LYS A 177 41.78 -13.76 9.05
N SER A 178 42.55 -12.72 9.35
CA SER A 178 43.85 -12.86 10.02
C SER A 178 43.74 -13.38 11.46
N VAL A 179 42.65 -13.01 12.16
CA VAL A 179 42.37 -13.44 13.54
C VAL A 179 41.69 -14.83 13.57
N GLY A 180 41.37 -15.42 12.42
CA GLY A 180 40.73 -16.74 12.34
C GLY A 180 39.28 -16.77 12.82
N ILE A 181 38.60 -15.61 12.87
CA ILE A 181 37.20 -15.49 13.31
C ILE A 181 36.23 -15.88 12.18
N ILE A 182 36.69 -15.82 10.92
CA ILE A 182 35.99 -16.20 9.68
C ILE A 182 36.93 -17.04 8.82
#